data_AF-A0A937TNY6-F1
#
_entry.id   AF-A0A937TNY6-F1
#
_cell.length_a   1.000
_cell.length_b   1.000
_cell.length_c   1.000
_cell.angle_alpha   90.00
_cell.angle_beta   90.00
_cell.angle_gamma   90.00
#
_symmetry.space_group_name_H-M   'P 1'
#
loop_
_entity.id
_entity.type
_entity.pdbx_description
1 polymer ?
#
loop_
_entity_poly.entity_id
_entity_poly.type
_entity_poly.pdbx_seq_one_letter_code
_entity_poly.pdbx_strand_id
1 'polypeptide(L)'
;MDRKKLALIHIIKKELELSDAEYRNILYKAAGVRSARDLDEASFRKLMNYFVRSRHYRINQFGLTIRQKLYLESIARKLGWTDDHLNNFIHKYYHKTVVDYLSKKEAIKVIESLKNIRQHKEKGAE
;
A
#
# COMPACT_ATOMS: atom_id res chain seq x y z
N MET A 1 -8.66 18.17 1.39
CA MET A 1 -7.84 16.95 1.16
C MET A 1 -8.35 16.22 -0.10
N ASP A 2 -7.49 15.58 -0.90
CA ASP A 2 -7.88 14.89 -2.15
C ASP A 2 -8.54 13.52 -1.87
N ARG A 3 -9.60 13.17 -2.62
CA ARG A 3 -10.26 11.86 -2.57
C ARG A 3 -9.28 10.70 -2.73
N LYS A 4 -8.24 10.86 -3.54
CA LYS A 4 -7.19 9.84 -3.74
C LYS A 4 -6.42 9.52 -2.46
N LYS A 5 -6.20 10.52 -1.61
CA LYS A 5 -5.48 10.39 -0.34
C LYS A 5 -6.37 9.79 0.74
N LEU A 6 -7.65 10.18 0.78
CA LEU A 6 -8.63 9.56 1.67
C LEU A 6 -8.77 8.05 1.37
N ALA A 7 -8.87 7.69 0.09
CA ALA A 7 -8.92 6.29 -0.34
C ALA A 7 -7.67 5.51 0.10
N LEU A 8 -6.48 6.12 0.01
CA LEU A 8 -5.23 5.50 0.46
C LEU A 8 -5.26 5.19 1.96
N ILE A 9 -5.75 6.10 2.80
CA ILE A 9 -5.82 5.87 4.24
C ILE A 9 -6.77 4.71 4.55
N HIS A 10 -7.91 4.64 3.87
CA HIS A 10 -8.84 3.52 4.04
C HIS A 10 -8.27 2.18 3.57
N ILE A 11 -7.46 2.19 2.51
CA ILE A 11 -6.70 1.00 2.10
C ILE A 11 -5.74 0.59 3.23
N ILE A 12 -4.91 1.51 3.74
CA ILE A 12 -3.98 1.24 4.85
C ILE A 12 -4.69 0.68 6.07
N LYS A 13 -5.81 1.29 6.47
CA LYS A 13 -6.63 0.82 7.58
C LYS A 13 -7.04 -0.65 7.39
N LYS A 14 -7.53 -0.99 6.20
CA LYS A 14 -7.95 -2.36 5.87
C LYS A 14 -6.77 -3.34 5.84
N GLU A 15 -5.63 -2.91 5.30
CA GLU A 15 -4.45 -3.77 5.15
C GLU A 15 -3.72 -4.04 6.46
N LEU A 16 -3.76 -3.08 7.40
CA LEU A 16 -3.25 -3.26 8.75
C LEU A 16 -4.28 -3.91 9.68
N GLU A 17 -5.43 -4.33 9.15
CA GLU A 17 -6.54 -4.94 9.90
C GLU A 17 -6.96 -4.13 11.14
N LEU A 18 -6.79 -2.79 11.07
CA LEU A 18 -7.04 -1.92 12.20
C LEU A 18 -8.54 -1.82 12.47
N SER A 19 -8.91 -2.04 13.73
CA SER A 19 -10.24 -1.71 14.19
C SER A 19 -10.50 -0.20 14.05
N ASP A 20 -11.79 0.16 14.03
CA ASP A 20 -12.21 1.57 14.03
C ASP A 20 -11.60 2.35 15.20
N ALA A 21 -11.49 1.72 16.37
CA ALA A 21 -10.94 2.33 17.57
C ALA A 21 -9.42 2.58 17.45
N GLU A 22 -8.66 1.57 17.01
CA GLU A 22 -7.21 1.70 16.80
C GLU A 22 -6.90 2.73 15.72
N TYR A 23 -7.67 2.72 14.63
CA TYR A 23 -7.52 3.67 13.55
C TYR A 23 -7.74 5.12 14.03
N ARG A 24 -8.80 5.39 14.80
CA ARG A 24 -9.05 6.73 15.39
C ARG A 24 -7.96 7.12 16.39
N ASN A 25 -7.44 6.16 17.15
CA ASN A 25 -6.33 6.41 18.07
C ASN A 25 -5.05 6.80 17.32
N ILE A 26 -4.75 6.13 16.22
CA ILE A 26 -3.61 6.45 15.34
C ILE A 26 -3.78 7.83 14.71
N LEU A 27 -4.97 8.16 14.18
CA LEU A 27 -5.28 9.49 13.66
C LEU A 27 -5.00 10.58 14.70
N TYR A 28 -5.41 10.35 15.94
CA TYR A 28 -5.19 11.31 17.01
C TYR A 28 -3.71 11.41 17.41
N LYS A 29 -3.03 10.28 17.61
CA LYS A 29 -1.62 10.25 18.00
C LYS A 29 -0.69 10.87 16.94
N ALA A 30 -0.96 10.59 15.66
CA ALA A 30 -0.10 11.01 14.57
C ALA A 30 -0.41 12.42 14.07
N ALA A 31 -1.69 12.78 14.02
CA ALA A 31 -2.18 13.96 13.31
C ALA A 31 -3.06 14.87 14.18
N GLY A 32 -3.41 14.48 15.41
CA GLY A 32 -4.24 15.26 16.33
C GLY A 32 -5.73 15.25 15.99
N VAL A 33 -6.17 14.47 15.00
CA VAL A 33 -7.54 14.48 14.47
C VAL A 33 -8.33 13.23 14.86
N ARG A 34 -9.67 13.33 14.85
CA ARG A 34 -10.57 12.20 15.16
C ARG A 34 -11.08 11.50 13.90
N SER A 35 -11.08 12.19 12.76
CA SER A 35 -11.52 11.66 11.48
C SER A 35 -10.52 11.96 10.37
N ALA A 36 -10.42 11.05 9.40
CA ALA A 36 -9.61 11.29 8.20
C ALA A 36 -10.18 12.39 7.29
N ARG A 37 -11.44 12.78 7.49
CA ARG A 37 -12.03 13.95 6.83
C ARG A 37 -11.40 15.26 7.29
N ASP A 38 -10.89 15.29 8.53
CA ASP A 38 -10.30 16.49 9.15
C ASP A 38 -8.81 16.62 8.83
N LEU A 39 -8.24 15.69 8.05
CA LEU A 39 -6.86 15.77 7.64
C LEU A 39 -6.68 16.89 6.61
N ASP A 40 -5.71 17.74 6.87
CA ASP A 40 -5.07 18.61 5.90
C ASP A 40 -3.81 17.97 5.31
N GLU A 41 -3.09 18.69 4.44
CA GLU A 41 -1.90 18.16 3.79
C GLU A 41 -0.74 17.85 4.77
N ALA A 42 -0.60 18.66 5.82
CA ALA A 42 0.49 18.55 6.79
C ALA A 42 0.24 17.39 7.75
N SER A 43 -0.97 17.31 8.31
CA SER A 43 -1.44 16.22 9.17
C SER A 43 -1.53 14.90 8.41
N PHE A 44 -1.91 14.91 7.13
CA PHE A 44 -1.79 13.73 6.26
C PHE A 44 -0.35 13.22 6.18
N ARG A 45 0.63 14.11 5.94
CA ARG A 45 2.05 13.71 5.93
C ARG A 45 2.51 13.16 7.27
N LYS A 46 2.07 13.76 8.40
CA LYS A 46 2.38 13.24 9.73
C LYS A 46 1.80 11.84 9.96
N LEU A 47 0.55 11.61 9.56
CA LEU A 47 -0.09 10.30 9.61
C LEU A 47 0.67 9.27 8.77
N MET A 48 1.02 9.62 7.54
CA MET A 48 1.83 8.76 6.68
C MET A 48 3.20 8.47 7.30
N ASN A 49 3.87 9.47 7.87
CA ASN A 49 5.15 9.28 8.56
C ASN A 49 5.01 8.41 9.80
N TYR A 50 3.88 8.48 10.51
CA TYR A 50 3.59 7.60 11.65
C TYR A 50 3.48 6.15 11.19
N PHE A 51 2.65 5.89 10.16
CA PHE A 51 2.58 4.56 9.54
C PHE A 51 3.92 4.10 9.01
N VAL A 52 4.76 5.03 8.55
CA VAL A 52 6.08 4.71 8.05
C VAL A 52 7.02 4.26 9.16
N ARG A 53 7.08 5.01 10.26
CA ARG A 53 8.00 4.73 11.36
C ARG A 53 7.58 3.53 12.21
N SER A 54 6.30 3.18 12.21
CA SER A 54 5.77 2.04 12.96
C SER A 54 6.03 0.71 12.23
N ARG A 55 7.25 0.16 12.25
CA ARG A 55 7.70 -1.21 11.84
C ARG A 55 7.23 -1.85 10.51
N HIS A 56 6.14 -1.39 9.88
CA HIS A 56 5.49 -1.92 8.69
C HIS A 56 5.98 -1.26 7.41
N TYR A 57 6.82 -0.22 7.53
CA TYR A 57 7.25 0.61 6.41
C TYR A 57 8.72 1.02 6.52
N ARG A 58 9.62 0.20 5.99
CA ARG A 58 10.98 0.69 5.76
C ARG A 58 10.90 1.77 4.67
N ILE A 59 11.44 2.96 4.93
CA ILE A 59 11.61 3.99 3.89
C ILE A 59 12.50 3.37 2.82
N ASN A 60 11.94 3.17 1.63
CA ASN A 60 12.66 2.54 0.54
C ASN A 60 13.65 3.53 -0.07
N GLN A 61 14.95 3.22 -0.01
CA GLN A 61 16.05 4.01 -0.59
C GLN A 61 16.00 4.12 -2.12
N PHE A 62 15.27 3.24 -2.80
CA PHE A 62 15.12 3.13 -4.25
C PHE A 62 13.91 3.92 -4.79
N GLY A 63 13.17 4.63 -3.94
CA GLY A 63 12.12 5.57 -4.35
C GLY A 63 10.76 4.94 -4.62
N LEU A 64 10.50 3.69 -4.23
CA LEU A 64 9.14 3.14 -4.16
C LEU A 64 8.30 4.01 -3.24
N THR A 65 7.21 4.55 -3.79
CA THR A 65 6.28 5.27 -2.94
C THR A 65 5.46 4.29 -2.13
N ILE A 66 5.12 4.71 -0.92
CA ILE A 66 4.22 4.01 -0.01
C ILE A 66 2.95 3.56 -0.74
N ARG A 67 2.31 4.51 -1.43
CA ARG A 67 1.08 4.25 -2.18
C ARG A 67 1.23 3.12 -3.21
N GLN A 68 2.38 3.02 -3.86
CA GLN A 68 2.63 1.95 -4.83
C GLN A 68 2.82 0.60 -4.14
N LYS A 69 3.57 0.57 -3.02
CA LYS A 69 3.76 -0.64 -2.22
C LYS A 69 2.42 -1.24 -1.77
N LEU A 70 1.59 -0.44 -1.12
CA LEU A 70 0.28 -0.90 -0.64
C LEU A 70 -0.62 -1.30 -1.79
N TYR A 71 -0.61 -0.52 -2.87
CA TYR A 71 -1.45 -0.85 -4.00
C TYR A 71 -1.08 -2.18 -4.65
N LEU A 72 0.21 -2.51 -4.81
CA LEU A 72 0.59 -3.83 -5.33
C LEU A 72 0.22 -4.96 -4.37
N GLU A 73 0.48 -4.81 -3.07
CA GLU A 73 0.13 -5.80 -2.04
C GLU A 73 -1.39 -6.03 -2.00
N SER A 74 -2.19 -4.97 -2.14
CA SER A 74 -3.65 -5.05 -2.23
C SER A 74 -4.12 -5.89 -3.43
N ILE A 75 -3.46 -5.78 -4.59
CA ILE A 75 -3.83 -6.54 -5.79
C ILE A 75 -3.38 -7.99 -5.62
N ALA A 76 -2.17 -8.22 -5.11
CA ALA A 76 -1.65 -9.55 -4.82
C ALA A 76 -2.59 -10.31 -3.86
N ARG A 77 -3.01 -9.68 -2.75
CA ARG A 77 -4.00 -10.28 -1.84
C ARG A 77 -5.33 -10.61 -2.53
N LYS A 78 -5.85 -9.72 -3.38
CA LYS A 78 -7.07 -9.99 -4.17
C LYS A 78 -6.91 -11.15 -5.16
N LEU A 79 -5.70 -11.40 -5.63
CA LEU A 79 -5.36 -12.56 -6.45
C LEU A 79 -5.25 -13.86 -5.63
N GLY A 80 -5.24 -13.76 -4.30
CA GLY A 80 -4.94 -14.86 -3.38
C GLY A 80 -3.44 -15.15 -3.28
N TRP A 81 -2.58 -14.20 -3.63
CA TRP A 81 -1.13 -14.38 -3.56
C TRP A 81 -0.62 -14.06 -2.15
N THR A 82 0.27 -14.93 -1.66
CA THR A 82 1.07 -14.68 -0.46
C THR A 82 2.22 -13.72 -0.75
N ASP A 83 2.83 -13.16 0.29
CA ASP A 83 4.00 -12.29 0.16
C ASP A 83 5.16 -13.01 -0.54
N ASP A 84 5.37 -14.29 -0.27
CA ASP A 84 6.36 -15.12 -0.96
C ASP A 84 6.06 -15.27 -2.45
N HIS A 85 4.79 -15.43 -2.81
CA HIS A 85 4.38 -15.53 -4.21
C HIS A 85 4.67 -14.22 -4.95
N LEU A 86 4.38 -13.10 -4.29
CA LEU A 86 4.66 -11.77 -4.81
C LEU A 86 6.17 -11.52 -4.95
N ASN A 87 6.97 -11.89 -3.95
CA ASN A 87 8.42 -11.77 -3.99
C ASN A 87 9.02 -12.66 -5.08
N ASN A 88 8.54 -13.89 -5.25
CA ASN A 88 8.96 -14.79 -6.33
C ASN A 88 8.63 -14.22 -7.72
N PHE A 89 7.44 -13.63 -7.87
CA PHE A 89 7.06 -12.93 -9.10
C PHE A 89 8.03 -11.76 -9.39
N ILE A 90 8.30 -10.93 -8.39
CA ILE A 90 9.21 -9.79 -8.52
C ILE A 90 10.64 -10.26 -8.83
N HIS A 91 11.10 -11.32 -8.18
CA HIS A 91 12.40 -11.92 -8.44
C HIS A 91 12.50 -12.42 -9.88
N LYS A 92 11.47 -13.12 -10.38
CA LYS A 92 11.43 -13.69 -11.72
C LYS A 92 11.43 -12.64 -12.84
N TYR A 93 10.65 -11.56 -12.70
CA TYR A 93 10.40 -10.60 -13.79
C TYR A 93 11.16 -9.28 -13.65
N TYR A 94 11.58 -8.93 -12.44
CA TYR A 94 12.21 -7.63 -12.15
C TYR A 94 13.59 -7.80 -11.46
N HIS A 95 14.02 -9.03 -11.20
CA HIS A 95 15.31 -9.37 -10.58
C HIS A 95 15.55 -8.64 -9.24
N LYS A 96 14.48 -8.42 -8.48
CA LYS A 96 14.54 -7.91 -7.10
C LYS A 96 14.10 -8.99 -6.14
N THR A 97 14.78 -9.12 -5.01
CA THR A 97 14.48 -10.15 -4.02
C THR A 97 13.21 -9.86 -3.22
N VAL A 98 12.91 -8.58 -3.00
CA VAL A 98 11.75 -8.13 -2.22
C VAL A 98 11.11 -6.89 -2.85
N VAL A 99 9.81 -6.71 -2.60
CA VAL A 99 9.04 -5.51 -2.99
C VAL A 99 9.77 -4.21 -2.63
N ASP A 100 10.41 -4.17 -1.48
CA ASP A 100 11.13 -3.01 -0.95
C ASP A 100 12.38 -2.63 -1.75
N TYR A 101 12.76 -3.39 -2.78
CA TYR A 101 13.87 -3.04 -3.69
C TYR A 101 13.40 -2.54 -5.06
N LEU A 102 12.08 -2.43 -5.25
CA LEU A 102 11.53 -1.81 -6.45
C LEU A 102 11.78 -0.30 -6.44
N SER A 103 12.07 0.24 -7.62
CA SER A 103 11.97 1.67 -7.87
C SER A 103 10.53 2.10 -8.15
N LYS A 104 10.28 3.42 -8.13
CA LYS A 104 9.00 3.99 -8.54
C LYS A 104 8.52 3.50 -9.91
N LYS A 105 9.43 3.41 -10.89
CA LYS A 105 9.10 3.03 -12.27
C LYS A 105 8.79 1.53 -12.39
N GLU A 106 9.58 0.69 -11.72
CA GLU A 106 9.34 -0.76 -11.70
C GLU A 106 8.03 -1.09 -10.99
N ALA A 107 7.71 -0.40 -9.90
CA ALA A 107 6.45 -0.57 -9.20
C ALA A 107 5.23 -0.29 -10.09
N ILE A 108 5.29 0.73 -10.96
CA ILE A 108 4.22 0.98 -11.94
C ILE A 108 4.05 -0.21 -12.88
N LYS A 109 5.15 -0.76 -13.40
CA LYS A 109 5.10 -1.93 -14.27
C LYS A 109 4.53 -3.16 -13.57
N VAL A 110 4.96 -3.42 -12.33
CA VAL A 110 4.43 -4.52 -11.51
C VAL A 110 2.93 -4.37 -11.30
N ILE A 111 2.46 -3.17 -10.97
CA ILE A 111 1.03 -2.86 -10.80
C ILE A 111 0.25 -3.21 -12.08
N GLU A 112 0.74 -2.81 -13.25
CA GLU A 112 0.09 -3.14 -14.53
C GLU A 112 0.10 -4.65 -14.81
N SER A 113 1.21 -5.34 -14.54
CA SER A 113 1.26 -6.81 -14.67
C SER A 113 0.23 -7.50 -13.77
N LEU A 114 0.13 -7.10 -12.49
CA LEU A 114 -0.82 -7.68 -11.54
C LEU A 114 -2.28 -7.41 -11.92
N LYS A 115 -2.58 -6.22 -12.46
CA LYS A 115 -3.92 -5.91 -13.00
C LYS A 115 -4.29 -6.81 -14.16
N ASN A 116 -3.37 -7.02 -15.10
CA ASN A 116 -3.59 -7.89 -16.25
C ASN A 116 -3.87 -9.33 -15.80
N ILE A 117 -3.05 -9.85 -14.88
CA ILE A 117 -3.26 -11.19 -14.30
C ILE A 117 -4.65 -11.30 -13.66
N ARG A 118 -5.09 -10.27 -12.91
CA ARG A 118 -6.42 -10.26 -12.32
C ARG A 118 -7.52 -10.28 -13.38
N GLN A 119 -7.40 -9.46 -14.41
CA GLN A 119 -8.37 -9.42 -15.50
C GLN A 119 -8.48 -10.77 -16.23
N HIS A 120 -7.37 -11.46 -16.44
CA HIS A 120 -7.40 -12.81 -17.02
C HIS A 120 -8.03 -13.85 -16.09
N LYS A 121 -7.78 -13.77 -14.77
CA LYS A 121 -8.42 -14.63 -13.78
C LYS A 121 -9.93 -14.42 -13.71
N GLU A 122 -10.39 -13.18 -13.82
CA GLU A 122 -11.81 -12.82 -13.84
C GLU A 122 -12.50 -13.32 -15.11
N LYS A 123 -11.89 -13.17 -16.28
CA LYS A 123 -12.45 -13.63 -17.58
C LYS A 123 -12.44 -15.15 -17.78
N GLY A 124 -11.54 -15.88 -17.11
CA GLY A 124 -11.48 -17.34 -17.19
C GLY A 124 -12.38 -18.06 -16.19
N ALA A 125 -13.11 -17.31 -15.35
CA ALA A 125 -14.05 -17.83 -14.37
C ALA A 125 -15.53 -17.66 -14.78
N GLU A 126 -15.77 -17.06 -15.96
CA GLU A 126 -17.06 -17.00 -16.67
C GLU A 126 -17.14 -18.12 -17.72
#